data_AF-W2JXB1-F1
#
_entry.id   AF-W2JXB1-F1
#
_cell.length_a   1.000
_cell.length_b   1.000
_cell.length_c   1.000
_cell.angle_alpha   90.00
_cell.angle_beta   90.00
_cell.angle_gamma   90.00
#
_symmetry.space_group_name_H-M   'P 1'
#
loop_
_entity.id
_entity.type
_entity.pdbx_description
1 polymer ?
#
loop_
_entity_poly.entity_id
_entity_poly.type
_entity_poly.pdbx_seq_one_letter_code
_entity_poly.pdbx_strand_id
1 'polypeptide(L)'
;MDAVSEARREGDAKVQTISEIILEKLKNSHSTEVELIAAMKKLLLDPENIDMEALDSTMIILTSKPKLSVIAELLMQLKSLIKGGDNKEMIAEMMKLVGNSAFGRSGMDKSKHKEFCYEPDSAKVRAIVEKQNFHSVEELAGSYEVSLKKRRIKFNNPIHLSIAIYQLAKLRMLQFYYDCIDYYFDRSDFQYQEMDTDSAYIAFSCDNPFEECIKPALRNHFTQHKYAWFPSDRSKEDAAFDRRTPGLFKEEFRCNAMVSLSSKNYI
;
A
#
# COMPACT_ATOMS: atom_id res chain seq x y z
N MET A 1 -42.53 -43.12 8.71
CA MET A 1 -42.57 -42.57 10.08
C MET A 1 -41.21 -41.96 10.36
N ASP A 2 -40.79 -40.97 9.58
CA ASP A 2 -41.32 -39.57 9.52
C ASP A 2 -40.93 -38.88 10.84
N ALA A 3 -39.95 -37.97 10.90
CA ALA A 3 -39.97 -36.68 10.23
C ALA A 3 -38.55 -36.07 10.00
N VAL A 4 -37.50 -36.88 9.92
CA VAL A 4 -36.10 -36.39 9.81
C VAL A 4 -35.57 -36.40 8.36
N SER A 5 -36.23 -37.09 7.44
CA SER A 5 -35.81 -37.20 6.03
C SER A 5 -36.48 -36.20 5.08
N GLU A 6 -37.46 -35.42 5.55
CA GLU A 6 -38.25 -34.52 4.71
C GLU A 6 -37.85 -33.04 4.87
N ALA A 7 -37.22 -32.66 6.00
CA ALA A 7 -36.66 -31.32 6.20
C ALA A 7 -35.30 -31.07 5.49
N ARG A 8 -34.81 -32.03 4.68
CA ARG A 8 -33.58 -31.91 3.87
C ARG A 8 -33.85 -31.64 2.38
N ARG A 9 -35.09 -31.30 2.02
CA ARG A 9 -35.48 -31.06 0.61
C ARG A 9 -36.12 -29.71 0.29
N GLU A 10 -36.16 -28.78 1.24
CA GLU A 10 -36.51 -27.38 0.99
C GLU A 10 -35.37 -26.49 1.49
N GLY A 11 -34.50 -26.07 0.57
CA GLY A 11 -33.34 -25.25 0.93
C GLY A 11 -32.25 -25.11 -0.12
N ASP A 12 -32.45 -25.56 -1.36
CA ASP A 12 -31.61 -25.17 -2.50
C ASP A 12 -32.03 -23.78 -3.02
N ALA A 13 -31.87 -22.75 -2.19
CA ALA A 13 -31.74 -21.40 -2.69
C ALA A 13 -30.25 -21.19 -2.99
N LYS A 14 -29.89 -21.17 -4.29
CA LYS A 14 -28.54 -20.79 -4.74
C LYS A 14 -28.11 -19.52 -4.02
N VAL A 15 -27.15 -19.61 -3.12
CA VAL A 15 -26.45 -18.45 -2.56
C VAL A 15 -25.59 -17.89 -3.69
N GLN A 16 -26.13 -16.94 -4.45
CA GLN A 16 -25.33 -16.17 -5.40
C GLN A 16 -24.25 -15.43 -4.63
N THR A 17 -23.00 -15.57 -5.07
CA THR A 17 -21.91 -14.78 -4.51
C THR A 17 -22.13 -13.30 -4.82
N ILE A 18 -21.68 -12.40 -3.93
CA ILE A 18 -21.80 -10.95 -4.11
C ILE A 18 -21.26 -10.51 -5.49
N SER A 19 -20.23 -11.19 -5.97
CA SER A 19 -19.66 -11.05 -7.32
C SER A 19 -20.68 -11.29 -8.44
N GLU A 20 -21.54 -12.30 -8.31
CA GLU A 20 -22.55 -12.67 -9.30
C GLU A 20 -23.74 -11.70 -9.29
N ILE A 21 -24.17 -11.23 -8.12
CA ILE A 21 -25.21 -10.21 -7.97
C ILE A 21 -24.78 -8.88 -8.58
N ILE A 22 -23.50 -8.51 -8.40
CA ILE A 22 -22.91 -7.29 -8.98
C ILE A 22 -22.83 -7.40 -10.51
N LEU A 23 -22.37 -8.54 -11.04
CA LEU A 23 -22.30 -8.78 -12.49
C LEU A 23 -23.67 -8.80 -13.17
N GLU A 24 -24.70 -9.33 -12.51
CA GLU A 24 -26.06 -9.41 -13.03
C GLU A 24 -26.75 -8.05 -13.03
N LYS A 25 -26.49 -7.21 -12.01
CA LYS A 25 -26.96 -5.81 -11.99
C LYS A 25 -26.24 -4.92 -13.00
N LEU A 26 -24.95 -5.14 -13.24
CA LEU A 26 -24.17 -4.41 -14.26
C LEU A 26 -24.59 -4.76 -15.70
N LYS A 27 -25.05 -5.98 -15.96
CA LYS A 27 -25.54 -6.40 -17.29
C LYS A 27 -26.90 -5.81 -17.66
N ASN A 28 -27.72 -5.49 -16.67
CA ASN A 28 -29.11 -5.04 -16.88
C ASN A 28 -29.30 -3.52 -16.78
N SER A 29 -28.28 -2.75 -16.39
CA SER A 29 -28.36 -1.28 -16.37
C SER A 29 -27.83 -0.68 -17.68
N HIS A 30 -28.71 -0.05 -18.47
CA HIS A 30 -28.33 0.88 -19.54
C HIS A 30 -27.94 2.28 -19.02
N SER A 31 -27.45 2.33 -17.78
CA SER A 31 -27.17 3.58 -17.07
C SER A 31 -25.75 4.05 -17.32
N THR A 32 -25.64 5.29 -17.79
CA THR A 32 -24.37 5.97 -18.07
C THR A 32 -23.52 6.12 -16.80
N GLU A 33 -22.20 6.01 -16.97
CA GLU A 33 -21.10 6.10 -15.99
C GLU A 33 -21.28 7.15 -14.86
N VAL A 34 -22.04 8.22 -15.15
CA VAL A 34 -22.41 9.29 -14.21
C VAL A 34 -23.29 8.82 -13.04
N GLU A 35 -24.23 7.90 -13.27
CA GLU A 35 -25.13 7.40 -12.23
C GLU A 35 -24.41 6.48 -11.23
N LEU A 36 -23.40 5.75 -11.71
CA LEU A 36 -22.54 4.90 -10.89
C LEU A 36 -21.69 5.73 -9.91
N ILE A 37 -21.17 6.87 -10.39
CA ILE A 37 -20.40 7.81 -9.57
C ILE A 37 -21.29 8.49 -8.52
N ALA A 38 -22.54 8.82 -8.86
CA ALA A 38 -23.50 9.39 -7.91
C ALA A 38 -23.90 8.40 -6.81
N ALA A 39 -24.10 7.12 -7.14
CA ALA A 39 -24.38 6.07 -6.17
C ALA A 39 -23.19 5.83 -5.22
N MET A 40 -21.95 5.84 -5.74
CA MET A 40 -20.74 5.73 -4.92
C MET A 40 -20.56 6.94 -3.99
N LYS A 41 -20.85 8.16 -4.44
CA LYS A 41 -20.80 9.38 -3.59
C LYS A 41 -21.81 9.34 -2.46
N LYS A 42 -23.02 8.81 -2.71
CA LYS A 42 -24.08 8.70 -1.69
C LYS A 42 -23.75 7.67 -0.60
N LEU A 43 -22.90 6.68 -0.91
CA LEU A 43 -22.43 5.69 0.07
C LEU A 43 -21.24 6.17 0.92
N LEU A 44 -20.54 7.23 0.47
CA LEU A 44 -19.28 7.70 1.07
C LEU A 44 -19.42 8.95 1.94
N LEU A 45 -20.58 9.62 1.92
CA LEU A 45 -20.81 10.88 2.62
C LEU A 45 -22.23 10.91 3.20
N ASP A 46 -22.40 10.37 4.40
CA ASP A 46 -23.52 10.72 5.30
C ASP A 46 -22.89 11.38 6.55
N PRO A 47 -22.81 12.72 6.60
CA PRO A 47 -22.13 13.44 7.68
C PRO A 47 -23.03 13.82 8.87
N GLU A 48 -24.21 13.23 9.03
CA GLU A 48 -25.17 13.60 10.08
C GLU A 48 -25.38 12.48 11.11
N ASN A 49 -24.33 12.18 11.89
CA ASN A 49 -24.39 11.78 13.31
C ASN A 49 -23.03 11.21 13.76
N ILE A 50 -22.06 12.09 14.04
CA ILE A 50 -20.91 11.69 14.86
C ILE A 50 -20.91 12.60 16.08
N ASP A 51 -21.39 12.04 17.18
CA ASP A 51 -21.27 12.62 18.51
C ASP A 51 -19.78 12.61 18.89
N MET A 52 -19.15 13.78 18.79
CA MET A 52 -17.70 13.97 18.95
C MET A 52 -17.26 14.01 20.43
N GLU A 53 -18.15 13.78 21.39
CA GLU A 53 -17.87 13.96 22.83
C GLU A 53 -17.67 12.66 23.64
N ALA A 54 -17.58 11.48 23.02
CA ALA A 54 -17.64 10.21 23.79
C ALA A 54 -16.63 9.10 23.45
N LEU A 55 -15.46 9.38 22.86
CA LEU A 55 -14.51 8.33 22.51
C LEU A 55 -13.08 8.70 22.92
N ASP A 56 -12.69 8.25 24.10
CA ASP A 56 -11.29 8.10 24.54
C ASP A 56 -10.66 7.01 23.63
N SER A 57 -10.32 7.39 22.40
CA SER A 57 -9.86 6.47 21.36
C SER A 57 -8.35 6.52 21.22
N THR A 58 -7.72 5.35 21.29
CA THR A 58 -6.28 5.25 21.05
C THR A 58 -6.02 4.97 19.56
N MET A 59 -5.25 5.84 18.92
CA MET A 59 -4.78 5.65 17.55
C MET A 59 -3.44 4.93 17.51
N ILE A 60 -3.35 3.92 16.64
CA ILE A 60 -2.15 3.13 16.40
C ILE A 60 -1.77 3.22 14.91
N ILE A 61 -0.49 3.50 14.64
CA ILE A 61 0.10 3.46 13.30
C ILE A 61 0.89 2.17 13.12
N LEU A 62 0.45 1.33 12.18
CA LEU A 62 1.05 0.04 11.88
C LEU A 62 1.73 0.04 10.50
N THR A 63 2.96 -0.47 10.38
CA THR A 63 3.71 -0.50 9.10
C THR A 63 4.14 -1.91 8.68
N SER A 64 4.13 -2.21 7.37
CA SER A 64 4.56 -3.50 6.81
C SER A 64 5.39 -3.38 5.54
N LYS A 65 6.38 -4.25 5.32
CA LYS A 65 7.18 -4.24 4.07
C LYS A 65 6.77 -5.35 3.10
N PRO A 66 6.79 -5.13 1.77
CA PRO A 66 6.43 -6.17 0.82
C PRO A 66 7.42 -7.36 0.85
N LYS A 67 6.90 -8.58 0.84
CA LYS A 67 7.70 -9.82 0.74
C LYS A 67 8.27 -9.96 -0.68
N LEU A 68 9.53 -9.61 -0.87
CA LEU A 68 10.31 -10.03 -2.04
C LEU A 68 11.37 -11.03 -1.60
N SER A 69 11.13 -12.33 -1.79
CA SER A 69 12.08 -13.39 -1.41
C SER A 69 13.48 -13.19 -2.03
N VAL A 70 13.56 -12.85 -3.32
CA VAL A 70 14.84 -12.74 -4.05
C VAL A 70 15.66 -11.51 -3.63
N ILE A 71 15.02 -10.36 -3.43
CA ILE A 71 15.72 -9.17 -2.94
C ILE A 71 16.03 -9.31 -1.44
N ALA A 72 15.12 -9.92 -0.66
CA ALA A 72 15.36 -10.18 0.76
C ALA A 72 16.55 -11.12 0.98
N GLU A 73 16.70 -12.18 0.18
CA GLU A 73 17.86 -13.08 0.24
C GLU A 73 19.17 -12.36 -0.10
N LEU A 74 19.19 -11.58 -1.19
CA LEU A 74 20.38 -10.79 -1.57
C LEU A 74 20.73 -9.76 -0.49
N LEU A 75 19.73 -9.10 0.09
CA LEU A 75 19.90 -8.14 1.19
C LEU A 75 20.34 -8.82 2.50
N MET A 76 19.88 -10.04 2.78
CA MET A 76 20.31 -10.82 3.96
C MET A 76 21.75 -11.33 3.80
N GLN A 77 22.13 -11.80 2.60
CA GLN A 77 23.48 -12.26 2.28
C GLN A 77 24.49 -11.10 2.30
N LEU A 78 24.16 -9.94 1.72
CA LEU A 78 25.01 -8.75 1.79
C LEU A 78 25.17 -8.24 3.23
N LYS A 79 24.14 -8.36 4.07
CA LYS A 79 24.23 -7.97 5.49
C LYS A 79 25.05 -8.95 6.33
N SER A 80 25.04 -10.25 6.02
CA SER A 80 25.85 -11.24 6.75
C SER A 80 27.35 -11.06 6.48
N LEU A 81 27.72 -10.57 5.30
CA LEU A 81 29.09 -10.23 4.91
C LEU A 81 29.66 -8.99 5.64
N ILE A 82 28.82 -8.15 6.25
CA ILE A 82 29.23 -6.87 6.85
C ILE A 82 29.26 -6.94 8.40
N LYS A 83 29.52 -8.12 8.97
CA LYS A 83 29.81 -8.24 10.41
C LYS A 83 31.21 -7.66 10.71
N GLY A 84 31.29 -6.38 11.12
CA GLY A 84 32.52 -5.86 11.75
C GLY A 84 32.88 -4.38 11.59
N GLY A 85 31.94 -3.43 11.46
CA GLY A 85 32.27 -1.99 11.39
C GLY A 85 31.31 -1.09 12.15
N ASP A 86 31.81 0.06 12.62
CA ASP A 86 31.10 1.04 13.48
C ASP A 86 29.93 1.77 12.82
N ASN A 87 29.66 1.58 11.52
CA ASN A 87 28.62 2.32 10.76
C ASN A 87 27.38 1.48 10.38
N LYS A 88 26.84 0.72 11.34
CA LYS A 88 25.68 -0.18 11.10
C LYS A 88 24.42 0.53 10.60
N GLU A 89 24.17 1.76 11.04
CA GLU A 89 23.00 2.55 10.64
C GLU A 89 23.09 3.01 9.18
N MET A 90 24.23 3.62 8.79
CA MET A 90 24.50 4.02 7.41
C MET A 90 24.35 2.84 6.44
N ILE A 91 24.89 1.68 6.81
CA ILE A 91 24.79 0.46 6.01
C ILE A 91 23.35 -0.02 5.91
N ALA A 92 22.57 0.05 6.99
CA ALA A 92 21.15 -0.30 6.96
C ALA A 92 20.35 0.62 6.03
N GLU A 93 20.61 1.93 6.04
CA GLU A 93 19.98 2.89 5.13
C GLU A 93 20.38 2.65 3.66
N MET A 94 21.66 2.41 3.38
CA MET A 94 22.10 2.04 2.03
C MET A 94 21.40 0.78 1.53
N MET A 95 21.23 -0.22 2.38
CA MET A 95 20.53 -1.46 2.02
C MET A 95 19.04 -1.23 1.76
N LYS A 96 18.37 -0.39 2.55
CA LYS A 96 16.99 0.03 2.28
C LYS A 96 16.90 0.73 0.91
N LEU A 97 17.84 1.63 0.62
CA LEU A 97 17.90 2.35 -0.65
C LEU A 97 18.08 1.41 -1.84
N VAL A 98 19.01 0.45 -1.76
CA VAL A 98 19.24 -0.55 -2.83
C VAL A 98 17.97 -1.35 -3.10
N GLY A 99 17.29 -1.82 -2.05
CA GLY A 99 16.03 -2.57 -2.18
C GLY A 99 14.92 -1.75 -2.85
N ASN A 100 14.69 -0.52 -2.37
CA ASN A 100 13.65 0.36 -2.90
C ASN A 100 13.97 0.85 -4.33
N SER A 101 15.24 1.11 -4.63
CA SER A 101 15.67 1.62 -5.94
C SER A 101 15.59 0.54 -7.03
N ALA A 102 15.84 -0.73 -6.71
CA ALA A 102 15.70 -1.82 -7.66
C ALA A 102 14.25 -1.93 -8.18
N PHE A 103 13.27 -1.80 -7.28
CA PHE A 103 11.85 -1.70 -7.64
C PHE A 103 11.59 -0.49 -8.55
N GLY A 104 11.98 0.71 -8.14
CA GLY A 104 11.78 1.92 -8.94
C GLY A 104 12.43 1.83 -10.33
N ARG A 105 13.61 1.19 -10.42
CA ARG A 105 14.31 0.96 -11.68
C ARG A 105 13.56 0.03 -12.62
N SER A 106 12.94 -1.03 -12.08
CA SER A 106 12.14 -1.97 -12.88
C SER A 106 10.91 -1.30 -13.52
N GLY A 107 10.31 -0.31 -12.84
CA GLY A 107 9.08 0.36 -13.28
C GLY A 107 9.32 1.67 -14.02
N MET A 108 10.58 2.01 -14.28
CA MET A 108 10.97 3.32 -14.81
C MET A 108 10.44 3.56 -16.23
N ASP A 109 9.72 4.67 -16.38
CA ASP A 109 9.23 5.16 -17.67
C ASP A 109 10.34 5.87 -18.46
N LYS A 110 10.96 5.13 -19.39
CA LYS A 110 12.02 5.65 -20.26
C LYS A 110 11.53 6.62 -21.33
N SER A 111 10.22 6.75 -21.55
CA SER A 111 9.68 7.70 -22.53
C SER A 111 9.87 9.16 -22.10
N LYS A 112 9.95 9.40 -20.79
CA LYS A 112 10.20 10.71 -20.19
C LYS A 112 11.67 11.13 -20.23
N HIS A 113 12.58 10.23 -20.59
CA HIS A 113 14.01 10.54 -20.63
C HIS A 113 14.32 11.48 -21.79
N LYS A 114 15.11 12.51 -21.50
CA LYS A 114 15.56 13.51 -22.47
C LYS A 114 17.06 13.41 -22.69
N GLU A 115 17.51 13.93 -23.82
CA GLU A 115 18.92 14.17 -24.14
C GLU A 115 19.14 15.68 -24.12
N PHE A 116 20.26 16.10 -23.56
CA PHE A 116 20.60 17.50 -23.41
C PHE A 116 21.85 17.80 -24.24
N CYS A 117 21.85 18.94 -24.92
CA CYS A 117 23.02 19.48 -25.58
C CYS A 117 23.14 20.96 -25.26
N TYR A 118 24.37 21.42 -25.02
CA TYR A 118 24.69 22.82 -24.79
C TYR A 118 25.32 23.38 -26.06
N GLU A 119 24.77 24.48 -26.57
CA GLU A 119 25.28 25.12 -27.77
C GLU A 119 25.32 26.64 -27.58
N PRO A 120 26.49 27.29 -27.67
CA PRO A 120 26.60 28.75 -27.60
C PRO A 120 26.12 29.46 -28.86
N ASP A 121 26.17 28.81 -30.03
CA ASP A 121 25.81 29.44 -31.29
C ASP A 121 24.30 29.39 -31.58
N SER A 122 23.67 30.56 -31.55
CA SER A 122 22.24 30.75 -31.87
C SER A 122 21.83 30.21 -33.26
N ALA A 123 22.74 30.16 -34.24
CA ALA A 123 22.43 29.61 -35.56
C ALA A 123 22.27 28.08 -35.51
N LYS A 124 23.15 27.41 -34.77
CA LYS A 124 23.08 25.95 -34.58
C LYS A 124 21.90 25.55 -33.70
N VAL A 125 21.55 26.37 -32.71
CA VAL A 125 20.34 26.16 -31.89
C VAL A 125 19.09 26.15 -32.76
N ARG A 126 18.96 27.10 -33.69
CA ARG A 126 17.83 27.13 -34.66
C ARG A 126 17.71 25.81 -35.45
N ALA A 127 18.83 25.28 -35.95
CA ALA A 127 18.85 24.00 -36.65
C ALA A 127 18.48 22.80 -35.73
N ILE A 128 18.72 22.89 -34.42
CA ILE A 128 18.32 21.86 -33.46
C ILE A 128 16.82 21.95 -33.15
N VAL A 129 16.26 23.15 -33.05
CA VAL A 129 14.83 23.41 -32.79
C VAL A 129 13.94 22.83 -33.89
N GLU A 130 14.40 22.85 -35.14
CA GLU A 130 13.69 22.27 -36.28
C GLU A 130 13.60 20.74 -36.26
N LYS A 131 14.37 20.06 -35.39
CA LYS A 131 14.33 18.60 -35.29
C LYS A 131 12.99 18.16 -34.71
N GLN A 132 12.39 17.15 -35.31
CA GLN A 132 11.14 16.49 -34.86
C GLN A 132 11.16 16.03 -33.39
N ASN A 133 12.34 15.78 -32.81
CA ASN A 133 12.49 15.37 -31.43
C ASN A 133 12.86 16.52 -30.48
N PHE A 134 12.73 17.77 -30.91
CA PHE A 134 12.90 18.93 -30.05
C PHE A 134 11.86 18.94 -28.92
N HIS A 135 12.26 19.44 -27.75
CA HIS A 135 11.36 19.60 -26.60
C HIS A 135 11.35 21.02 -26.03
N SER A 136 12.51 21.56 -25.67
CA SER A 136 12.63 22.89 -25.10
C SER A 136 14.04 23.45 -25.27
N VAL A 137 14.18 24.76 -25.14
CA VAL A 137 15.46 25.46 -25.06
C VAL A 137 15.43 26.43 -23.89
N GLU A 138 16.53 26.53 -23.18
CA GLU A 138 16.74 27.47 -22.07
C GLU A 138 18.06 28.21 -22.27
N GLU A 139 18.06 29.53 -22.12
CA GLU A 139 19.28 30.33 -22.22
C GLU A 139 20.01 30.36 -20.88
N LEU A 140 21.26 29.93 -20.88
CA LEU A 140 22.14 29.85 -19.74
C LEU A 140 23.42 30.64 -20.00
N ALA A 141 23.51 31.83 -19.40
CA ALA A 141 24.73 32.64 -19.28
C ALA A 141 25.65 32.62 -20.53
N GLY A 142 25.10 32.96 -21.70
CA GLY A 142 25.85 33.01 -22.97
C GLY A 142 25.88 31.69 -23.75
N SER A 143 25.09 30.69 -23.35
CA SER A 143 24.87 29.43 -24.06
C SER A 143 23.42 29.00 -24.00
N TYR A 144 23.02 28.03 -24.82
CA TYR A 144 21.66 27.50 -24.82
C TYR A 144 21.69 26.01 -24.42
N GLU A 145 20.95 25.64 -23.37
CA GLU A 145 20.62 24.25 -23.10
C GLU A 145 19.42 23.86 -23.95
N VAL A 146 19.62 22.90 -24.86
CA VAL A 146 18.54 22.36 -25.68
C VAL A 146 18.19 20.96 -25.20
N SER A 147 16.93 20.76 -24.86
CA SER A 147 16.37 19.48 -24.45
C SER A 147 15.68 18.79 -25.63
N LEU A 148 16.04 17.54 -25.86
CA LEU A 148 15.54 16.69 -26.94
C LEU A 148 14.88 15.43 -26.38
N LYS A 149 13.78 15.01 -26.98
CA LYS A 149 13.20 13.67 -26.77
C LYS A 149 14.09 12.61 -27.44
N LYS A 150 14.11 11.41 -26.86
CA LYS A 150 14.80 10.27 -27.50
C LYS A 150 14.02 9.78 -28.72
N ARG A 151 14.70 9.61 -29.85
CA ARG A 151 14.10 9.08 -31.09
C ARG A 151 13.81 7.59 -31.04
N ARG A 152 14.61 6.84 -30.28
CA ARG A 152 14.46 5.39 -30.09
C ARG A 152 14.55 5.07 -28.60
N ILE A 153 13.51 4.44 -28.07
CA ILE A 153 13.45 4.05 -26.66
C ILE A 153 13.58 2.53 -26.58
N LYS A 154 14.57 2.04 -25.82
CA LYS A 154 14.75 0.62 -25.54
C LYS A 154 14.07 0.26 -24.21
N PHE A 155 12.96 -0.47 -24.28
CA PHE A 155 12.23 -0.97 -23.11
C PHE A 155 12.80 -2.31 -22.63
N ASN A 156 13.98 -2.26 -22.01
CA ASN A 156 14.65 -3.44 -21.43
C ASN A 156 14.50 -3.53 -19.90
N ASN A 157 13.51 -2.84 -19.33
CA ASN A 157 13.21 -2.94 -17.91
C ASN A 157 12.13 -4.00 -17.67
N PRO A 158 12.22 -4.80 -16.59
CA PRO A 158 11.20 -5.79 -16.26
C PRO A 158 9.98 -5.14 -15.59
N ILE A 159 9.19 -4.37 -16.34
CA ILE A 159 8.06 -3.59 -15.80
C ILE A 159 7.01 -4.46 -15.08
N HIS A 160 6.82 -5.71 -15.53
CA HIS A 160 5.90 -6.66 -14.91
C HIS A 160 6.27 -6.96 -13.46
N LEU A 161 7.56 -6.93 -13.12
CA LEU A 161 8.04 -7.11 -11.75
C LEU A 161 7.51 -5.99 -10.85
N SER A 162 7.59 -4.74 -11.30
CA SER A 162 7.08 -3.59 -10.54
C SER A 162 5.58 -3.63 -10.36
N ILE A 163 4.86 -4.00 -11.42
CA ILE A 163 3.40 -4.16 -11.34
C ILE A 163 3.07 -5.24 -10.30
N ALA A 164 3.68 -6.42 -10.39
CA ALA A 164 3.43 -7.52 -9.46
C ALA A 164 3.73 -7.13 -8.01
N ILE A 165 4.89 -6.54 -7.73
CA ILE A 165 5.27 -6.10 -6.38
C ILE A 165 4.26 -5.09 -5.83
N TYR A 166 3.84 -4.12 -6.64
CA TYR A 166 2.90 -3.09 -6.21
C TYR A 166 1.51 -3.66 -5.93
N GLN A 167 1.03 -4.59 -6.76
CA GLN A 167 -0.25 -5.26 -6.53
C GLN A 167 -0.20 -6.16 -5.29
N LEU A 168 0.91 -6.89 -5.08
CA LEU A 168 1.08 -7.72 -3.89
C LEU A 168 1.17 -6.89 -2.60
N ALA A 169 1.81 -5.72 -2.64
CA ALA A 169 1.86 -4.80 -1.51
C ALA A 169 0.46 -4.28 -1.15
N LYS A 170 -0.32 -3.83 -2.15
CA LYS A 170 -1.71 -3.41 -1.95
C LYS A 170 -2.59 -4.54 -1.42
N LEU A 171 -2.45 -5.73 -1.99
CA LEU A 171 -3.18 -6.90 -1.54
C LEU A 171 -2.85 -7.20 -0.08
N ARG A 172 -1.58 -7.09 0.34
CA ARG A 172 -1.19 -7.31 1.74
C ARG A 172 -1.83 -6.29 2.69
N MET A 173 -1.94 -5.02 2.29
CA MET A 173 -2.65 -4.00 3.08
C MET A 173 -4.16 -4.29 3.18
N LEU A 174 -4.79 -4.72 2.09
CA LEU A 174 -6.20 -5.10 2.08
C LEU A 174 -6.46 -6.36 2.92
N GLN A 175 -5.59 -7.36 2.81
CA GLN A 175 -5.62 -8.56 3.64
C GLN A 175 -5.48 -8.21 5.12
N PHE A 176 -4.60 -7.27 5.47
CA PHE A 176 -4.49 -6.81 6.84
C PHE A 176 -5.80 -6.16 7.34
N TYR A 177 -6.44 -5.35 6.50
CA TYR A 177 -7.73 -4.77 6.85
C TYR A 177 -8.84 -5.83 7.01
N TYR A 178 -9.07 -6.68 6.01
CA TYR A 178 -10.20 -7.63 6.03
C TYR A 178 -9.93 -8.90 6.84
N ASP A 179 -8.76 -9.50 6.69
CA ASP A 179 -8.44 -10.81 7.29
C ASP A 179 -7.85 -10.69 8.70
N CYS A 180 -7.49 -9.47 9.14
CA CYS A 180 -7.03 -9.19 10.50
C CYS A 180 -7.96 -8.21 11.22
N ILE A 181 -7.99 -6.94 10.83
CA ILE A 181 -8.70 -5.91 11.61
C ILE A 181 -10.22 -6.18 11.62
N ASP A 182 -10.87 -6.24 10.46
CA ASP A 182 -12.32 -6.48 10.37
C ASP A 182 -12.74 -7.85 10.92
N TYR A 183 -11.89 -8.86 10.73
CA TYR A 183 -12.15 -10.19 11.25
C TYR A 183 -12.17 -10.22 12.78
N TYR A 184 -11.15 -9.68 13.45
CA TYR A 184 -10.99 -9.80 14.90
C TYR A 184 -11.70 -8.73 15.74
N PHE A 185 -11.97 -7.56 15.17
CA PHE A 185 -12.56 -6.41 15.87
C PHE A 185 -13.98 -6.14 15.41
N ASP A 186 -14.85 -5.66 16.30
CA ASP A 186 -16.16 -5.15 15.88
C ASP A 186 -16.00 -3.83 15.14
N ARG A 187 -16.90 -3.55 14.18
CA ARG A 187 -16.90 -2.29 13.44
C ARG A 187 -17.16 -1.07 14.33
N SER A 188 -17.80 -1.25 15.49
CA SER A 188 -17.94 -0.20 16.49
C SER A 188 -16.65 0.11 17.26
N ASP A 189 -15.68 -0.81 17.25
CA ASP A 189 -14.47 -0.72 18.08
C ASP A 189 -13.25 -0.17 17.35
N PHE A 190 -13.37 0.11 16.04
CA PHE A 190 -12.29 0.75 15.30
C PHE A 190 -12.79 1.63 14.16
N GLN A 191 -12.01 2.68 13.89
CA GLN A 191 -12.16 3.54 12.73
C GLN A 191 -10.85 3.56 11.95
N TYR A 192 -10.92 3.21 10.67
CA TYR A 192 -9.75 3.26 9.77
C TYR A 192 -9.65 4.66 9.16
N GLN A 193 -8.63 5.42 9.55
CA GLN A 193 -8.52 6.84 9.23
C GLN A 193 -7.78 7.09 7.92
N GLU A 194 -6.60 6.49 7.76
CA GLU A 194 -5.77 6.68 6.57
C GLU A 194 -4.91 5.45 6.29
N MET A 195 -4.49 5.34 5.02
CA MET A 195 -3.46 4.41 4.57
C MET A 195 -2.48 5.17 3.69
N ASP A 196 -1.20 5.22 4.07
CA ASP A 196 -0.14 5.71 3.18
C ASP A 196 0.83 4.58 2.85
N THR A 197 0.68 4.06 1.62
CA THR A 197 1.56 3.07 0.99
C THR A 197 1.62 1.72 1.71
N ASP A 198 2.27 1.70 2.87
CA ASP A 198 2.59 0.51 3.65
C ASP A 198 2.30 0.71 5.16
N SER A 199 1.58 1.79 5.47
CA SER A 199 1.16 2.18 6.81
C SER A 199 -0.37 2.24 6.94
N ALA A 200 -0.89 1.82 8.09
CA ALA A 200 -2.31 1.81 8.44
C ALA A 200 -2.53 2.61 9.72
N TYR A 201 -3.44 3.58 9.67
CA TYR A 201 -3.75 4.50 10.76
C TYR A 201 -5.14 4.18 11.27
N ILE A 202 -5.21 3.58 12.46
CA ILE A 202 -6.45 3.01 12.98
C ILE A 202 -6.68 3.56 14.38
N ALA A 203 -7.83 4.19 14.59
CA ALA A 203 -8.32 4.54 15.91
C ALA A 203 -9.08 3.34 16.47
N PHE A 204 -8.83 2.99 17.73
CA PHE A 204 -9.53 1.93 18.44
C PHE A 204 -10.27 2.52 19.65
N SER A 205 -11.37 1.88 20.05
CA SER A 205 -12.18 2.27 21.21
C SER A 205 -11.52 2.01 22.58
N CYS A 206 -10.38 1.32 22.61
CA CYS A 206 -9.65 0.99 23.84
C CYS A 206 -8.13 1.18 23.68
N ASP A 207 -7.45 1.33 24.82
CA ASP A 207 -5.99 1.54 24.88
C ASP A 207 -5.19 0.32 24.44
N ASN A 208 -5.63 -0.89 24.77
CA ASN A 208 -4.95 -2.13 24.39
C ASN A 208 -5.81 -2.98 23.45
N PRO A 209 -6.02 -2.57 22.18
CA PRO A 209 -6.99 -3.20 21.28
C PRO A 209 -6.75 -4.68 21.05
N PHE A 210 -5.48 -5.07 20.87
CA PHE A 210 -5.11 -6.47 20.62
C PHE A 210 -5.27 -7.39 21.85
N GLU A 211 -5.59 -6.85 23.02
CA GLU A 211 -5.84 -7.59 24.26
C GLU A 211 -7.30 -7.46 24.71
N GLU A 212 -7.88 -6.26 24.60
CA GLU A 212 -9.17 -5.89 25.19
C GLU A 212 -10.31 -5.91 24.17
N CYS A 213 -10.09 -5.38 22.96
CA CYS A 213 -11.13 -5.18 21.94
C CYS A 213 -11.29 -6.34 20.95
N ILE A 214 -10.58 -7.46 21.14
CA ILE A 214 -10.77 -8.67 20.31
C ILE A 214 -12.13 -9.31 20.64
N LYS A 215 -12.92 -9.60 19.59
CA LYS A 215 -14.19 -10.34 19.67
C LYS A 215 -14.03 -11.58 20.57
N PRO A 216 -14.83 -11.74 21.64
CA PRO A 216 -14.63 -12.81 22.63
C PRO A 216 -14.53 -14.22 22.02
N ALA A 217 -15.35 -14.52 21.02
CA ALA A 217 -15.37 -15.81 20.33
C ALA A 217 -14.08 -16.11 19.53
N LEU A 218 -13.31 -15.07 19.16
CA LEU A 218 -12.12 -15.19 18.32
C LEU A 218 -10.80 -15.07 19.10
N ARG A 219 -10.83 -14.82 20.42
CA ARG A 219 -9.62 -14.64 21.24
C ARG A 219 -8.64 -15.82 21.13
N ASN A 220 -9.15 -17.05 21.23
CA ASN A 220 -8.31 -18.25 21.08
C ASN A 220 -7.69 -18.35 19.68
N HIS A 221 -8.48 -18.02 18.64
CA HIS A 221 -8.01 -18.01 17.27
C HIS A 221 -6.93 -16.94 17.06
N PHE A 222 -7.14 -15.73 17.60
CA PHE A 222 -6.18 -14.64 17.54
C PHE A 222 -4.84 -15.02 18.17
N THR A 223 -4.84 -15.56 19.40
CA THR A 223 -3.61 -15.98 20.09
C THR A 223 -2.78 -16.98 19.29
N GLN A 224 -3.44 -17.89 18.56
CA GLN A 224 -2.77 -18.90 17.73
C GLN A 224 -2.21 -18.33 16.43
N HIS A 225 -2.84 -17.29 15.87
CA HIS A 225 -2.55 -16.78 14.52
C HIS A 225 -1.96 -15.36 14.48
N LYS A 226 -1.84 -14.67 15.61
CA LYS A 226 -1.38 -13.26 15.66
C LYS A 226 -0.01 -13.04 15.01
N TYR A 227 0.89 -14.02 15.08
CA TYR A 227 2.23 -13.92 14.50
C TYR A 227 2.26 -14.05 12.97
N ALA A 228 1.13 -14.36 12.32
CA ALA A 228 1.00 -14.22 10.86
C ALA A 228 0.90 -12.74 10.42
N TRP A 229 0.57 -11.86 11.37
CA TRP A 229 0.34 -10.43 11.16
C TRP A 229 1.34 -9.57 11.92
N PHE A 230 1.71 -9.93 13.14
CA PHE A 230 2.54 -9.12 14.04
C PHE A 230 3.86 -9.81 14.40
N PRO A 231 4.91 -9.07 14.80
CA PRO A 231 6.12 -9.65 15.34
C PRO A 231 5.88 -10.56 16.56
N SER A 232 6.70 -11.59 16.70
CA SER A 232 6.72 -12.44 17.90
C SER A 232 7.02 -11.63 19.16
N ASP A 233 6.37 -12.01 20.27
CA ASP A 233 6.60 -11.50 21.63
C ASP A 233 7.28 -12.58 22.52
N ARG A 234 7.68 -13.73 21.96
CA ARG A 234 8.23 -14.87 22.72
C ARG A 234 9.62 -14.58 23.31
N SER A 235 10.46 -13.87 22.55
CA SER A 235 11.80 -13.47 22.97
C SER A 235 12.15 -12.11 22.35
N LYS A 236 13.10 -11.40 22.96
CA LYS A 236 13.57 -10.11 22.44
C LYS A 236 14.27 -10.27 21.09
N GLU A 237 14.96 -11.39 20.91
CA GLU A 237 15.68 -11.76 19.70
C GLU A 237 14.71 -12.04 18.55
N ASP A 238 13.66 -12.83 18.79
CA ASP A 238 12.62 -13.13 17.80
C ASP A 238 11.85 -11.87 17.42
N ALA A 239 11.47 -11.04 18.41
CA ALA A 239 10.82 -9.76 18.15
C ALA A 239 11.69 -8.83 17.28
N ALA A 240 12.99 -8.75 17.57
CA ALA A 240 13.93 -7.92 16.81
C ALA A 240 14.13 -8.44 15.37
N PHE A 241 14.10 -9.76 15.17
CA PHE A 241 14.14 -10.38 13.86
C PHE A 241 12.84 -10.12 13.08
N ASP A 242 11.69 -10.39 13.69
CA ASP A 242 10.38 -10.26 13.07
C ASP A 242 10.01 -8.82 12.72
N ARG A 243 10.44 -7.84 13.52
CA ARG A 243 10.32 -6.41 13.15
C ARG A 243 11.01 -6.07 11.83
N ARG A 244 11.91 -6.93 11.34
CA ARG A 244 12.62 -6.80 10.07
C ARG A 244 12.09 -7.76 9.01
N THR A 245 11.20 -8.69 9.37
CA THR A 245 10.57 -9.64 8.47
C THR A 245 9.54 -8.94 7.60
N PRO A 246 9.67 -9.00 6.26
CA PRO A 246 8.68 -8.41 5.37
C PRO A 246 7.30 -9.07 5.54
N GLY A 247 6.25 -8.25 5.48
CA GLY A 247 4.85 -8.66 5.49
C GLY A 247 4.21 -8.65 6.89
N LEU A 248 5.00 -8.47 7.96
CA LEU A 248 4.47 -8.25 9.30
C LEU A 248 4.20 -6.77 9.54
N PHE A 249 3.22 -6.48 10.38
CA PHE A 249 2.78 -5.16 10.80
C PHE A 249 3.35 -4.87 12.19
N LYS A 250 4.03 -3.74 12.35
CA LYS A 250 4.57 -3.29 13.63
C LYS A 250 4.00 -1.94 14.00
N GLU A 251 3.75 -1.75 15.29
CA GLU A 251 3.43 -0.44 15.86
C GLU A 251 4.65 0.47 15.77
N GLU A 252 4.49 1.56 15.02
CA GLU A 252 5.48 2.63 14.90
C GLU A 252 5.17 3.80 15.82
N PHE A 253 3.89 4.10 16.02
CA PHE A 253 3.46 5.25 16.79
C PHE A 253 2.07 5.04 17.38
N ARG A 254 1.83 5.70 18.52
CA ARG A 254 0.58 5.66 19.26
C ARG A 254 0.26 7.06 19.79
N CYS A 255 -0.98 7.49 19.66
CA CYS A 255 -1.44 8.79 20.14
C CYS A 255 -2.97 8.82 20.32
N ASN A 256 -3.49 9.91 20.88
CA ASN A 256 -4.89 9.99 21.28
C ASN A 256 -5.82 10.56 20.19
N ALA A 257 -5.26 11.21 19.18
CA ALA A 257 -6.04 11.82 18.10
C ALA A 257 -5.20 12.01 16.84
N MET A 258 -5.88 12.07 15.70
CA MET A 258 -5.32 12.47 14.41
C MET A 258 -6.39 13.19 13.61
N VAL A 259 -5.98 14.23 12.90
CA VAL A 259 -6.85 14.91 11.93
C VAL A 259 -6.27 14.68 10.54
N SER A 260 -6.96 13.89 9.73
CA SER A 260 -6.62 13.70 8.30
C SER A 260 -7.52 14.58 7.45
N LEU A 261 -6.92 15.51 6.72
CA LEU A 261 -7.64 16.45 5.84
C LEU A 261 -7.71 15.94 4.40
N SER A 262 -6.61 15.33 3.94
CA SER A 262 -6.48 14.74 2.61
C SER A 262 -5.31 13.77 2.60
N SER A 263 -5.18 12.97 1.53
CA SER A 263 -4.04 12.05 1.36
C SER A 263 -2.70 12.75 1.62
N LYS A 264 -1.89 12.19 2.54
CA LYS A 264 -0.59 12.71 2.97
C LYS A 264 -0.63 14.08 3.66
N ASN A 265 -1.79 14.48 4.18
CA ASN A 265 -1.97 15.74 4.89
C ASN A 265 -2.76 15.48 6.19
N TYR A 266 -1.99 15.21 7.24
CA TYR A 266 -2.50 14.86 8.54
C TYR A 266 -1.62 15.41 9.66
N ILE A 267 -2.22 15.65 10.83
CA ILE A 267 -1.57 16.07 12.08
C ILE A 267 -1.96 15.16 13.24
#